data_AF-A0A7S2XGR9-F1
#
_entry.id   AF-A0A7S2XGR9-F1
#
_cell.length_a   1.000
_cell.length_b   1.000
_cell.length_c   1.000
_cell.angle_alpha   90.00
_cell.angle_beta   90.00
_cell.angle_gamma   90.00
#
_symmetry.space_group_name_H-M   'P 1'
#
loop_
_entity.id
_entity.type
_entity.pdbx_description
1 polymer ?
#
loop_
_entity_poly.entity_id
_entity_poly.type
_entity_poly.pdbx_seq_one_letter_code
_entity_poly.pdbx_strand_id
1 'polypeptide(L)'
;MRVQSIRNEFAVKSYETHARIAISIGDLSEYNQCQTQLWELYHENEEFKTHFHEFMCYRVLYYSATNNTQGLVKLLETLQHEDRKSGPVKYALKVHFAITSRDYYTYFKLLKSAPFSSSFILLKLQDFVRFQALKLIAKGYRPSNVPVQFCAKQLNMEENEFLEWARACGAVIEDGKLVTKMIKSLKKPKKAEPKDADDKRKGVTHGFFD
;
A
#
# COMPACT_ATOMS: atom_id res chain seq x y z
N MET A 1 3.08 4.17 -24.26
CA MET A 1 3.42 4.96 -25.47
C MET A 1 4.86 5.42 -25.38
N ARG A 2 5.70 5.19 -26.39
CA ARG A 2 7.03 5.82 -26.50
C ARG A 2 6.86 7.15 -27.24
N VAL A 3 6.60 8.22 -26.49
CA VAL A 3 6.69 9.58 -27.03
C VAL A 3 8.16 9.87 -27.28
N GLN A 4 8.45 10.31 -28.50
CA GLN A 4 9.78 10.58 -29.03
C GLN A 4 10.53 11.61 -28.18
N SER A 5 11.86 11.48 -28.17
CA SER A 5 12.95 12.28 -27.57
C SER A 5 12.68 13.77 -27.24
N ILE A 6 11.73 14.04 -26.36
CA ILE A 6 11.48 15.37 -25.80
C ILE A 6 11.62 15.22 -24.28
N ARG A 7 12.85 15.36 -23.80
CA ARG A 7 13.20 15.40 -22.38
C ARG A 7 13.12 16.85 -21.91
N ASN A 8 11.89 17.30 -21.62
CA ASN A 8 11.61 18.66 -21.16
C ASN A 8 10.56 18.65 -20.03
N GLU A 9 10.27 19.82 -19.47
CA GLU A 9 9.27 19.97 -18.40
C GLU A 9 7.90 19.38 -18.73
N PHE A 10 7.50 19.40 -20.01
CA PHE A 10 6.22 18.83 -20.44
C PHE A 10 6.21 17.31 -20.25
N ALA A 11 7.30 16.63 -20.60
CA ALA A 11 7.43 15.19 -20.39
C ALA A 11 7.36 14.83 -18.90
N VAL A 12 8.04 15.61 -18.04
CA VAL A 12 7.97 15.46 -16.57
C VAL A 12 6.52 15.56 -16.12
N LYS A 13 5.83 16.66 -16.45
CA LYS A 13 4.41 16.87 -16.08
C LYS A 13 3.50 15.75 -16.58
N SER A 14 3.73 15.23 -17.78
CA SER A 14 2.97 14.11 -18.34
C SER A 14 3.17 12.83 -17.52
N TYR A 15 4.42 12.46 -17.22
CA TYR A 15 4.70 11.28 -16.41
C TYR A 15 4.19 11.41 -14.99
N GLU A 16 4.33 12.58 -14.36
CA GLU A 16 3.81 12.82 -13.02
C GLU A 16 2.29 12.68 -12.96
N THR A 17 1.59 13.29 -13.92
CA THR A 17 0.13 13.23 -14.01
C THR A 17 -0.33 11.79 -14.20
N HIS A 18 0.32 11.07 -15.12
CA HIS A 18 -0.01 9.67 -15.37
C HIS A 18 0.25 8.79 -14.12
N ALA A 19 1.38 9.00 -13.44
CA ALA A 19 1.71 8.29 -12.22
C ALA A 19 0.71 8.54 -11.09
N ARG A 20 0.24 9.79 -10.91
CA ARG A 20 -0.80 10.13 -9.92
C ARG A 20 -2.13 9.43 -10.25
N ILE A 21 -2.52 9.38 -11.53
CA ILE A 21 -3.70 8.65 -11.99
C ILE A 21 -3.54 7.15 -11.72
N ALA A 22 -2.41 6.56 -12.10
CA ALA A 22 -2.11 5.15 -11.89
C ALA A 22 -2.18 4.77 -10.40
N ILE A 23 -1.64 5.60 -9.50
CA ILE A 23 -1.79 5.42 -8.05
C ILE A 23 -3.26 5.46 -7.63
N SER A 24 -4.04 6.42 -8.13
CA SER A 24 -5.43 6.65 -7.74
C SER A 24 -6.35 5.48 -8.13
N ILE A 25 -6.18 4.93 -9.34
CA ILE A 25 -6.91 3.72 -9.79
C ILE A 25 -6.27 2.44 -9.27
N GLY A 26 -5.05 2.56 -8.76
CA GLY A 26 -4.35 1.48 -8.12
C GLY A 26 -3.57 0.55 -9.03
N ASP A 27 -3.20 1.01 -10.21
CA ASP A 27 -2.28 0.34 -11.12
C ASP A 27 -0.82 0.63 -10.70
N LEU A 28 -0.32 -0.19 -9.77
CA LEU A 28 1.05 -0.05 -9.28
C LEU A 28 2.11 -0.45 -10.33
N SER A 29 1.71 -1.20 -11.36
CA SER A 29 2.60 -1.60 -12.45
C SER A 29 2.88 -0.41 -13.36
N GLU A 30 1.83 0.27 -13.81
CA GLU A 30 1.94 1.50 -14.61
C GLU A 30 2.61 2.64 -13.82
N TYR A 31 2.30 2.76 -12.53
CA TYR A 31 3.02 3.67 -11.65
C TYR A 31 4.53 3.38 -11.65
N ASN A 32 4.95 2.12 -11.48
CA ASN A 32 6.37 1.77 -11.42
C ASN A 32 7.11 2.01 -12.75
N GLN A 33 6.41 1.88 -13.88
CA GLN A 33 6.95 2.27 -15.20
C GLN A 33 7.18 3.78 -15.26
N CYS A 34 6.17 4.59 -14.90
CA CYS A 34 6.29 6.05 -14.87
C CYS A 34 7.38 6.51 -13.88
N GLN A 35 7.48 5.86 -12.72
CA GLN A 35 8.48 6.14 -11.70
C GLN A 35 9.91 5.93 -12.21
N THR A 36 10.16 4.91 -13.05
CA THR A 36 11.47 4.69 -13.67
C THR A 36 11.83 5.84 -14.61
N GLN A 37 10.88 6.29 -15.43
CA GLN A 37 11.09 7.42 -16.35
C GLN A 37 11.29 8.74 -15.61
N LEU A 38 10.50 9.01 -14.58
CA LEU A 38 10.65 10.19 -13.73
C LEU A 38 12.01 10.20 -13.01
N TRP A 39 12.50 9.04 -12.58
CA TRP A 39 13.81 8.95 -11.95
C TRP A 39 14.93 9.40 -12.89
N GLU A 40 14.92 8.96 -14.15
CA GLU A 40 15.89 9.40 -15.15
C GLU A 40 15.80 10.91 -15.37
N LEU A 41 14.58 11.43 -15.65
CA LEU A 41 14.36 12.85 -15.90
C LEU A 41 14.81 13.72 -14.72
N TYR A 42 14.51 13.35 -13.48
CA TYR A 42 14.94 14.12 -12.31
C TYR A 42 16.46 14.18 -12.13
N HIS A 43 17.23 13.23 -12.68
CA HIS A 43 18.70 13.24 -12.61
C HIS A 43 19.34 13.96 -13.80
N GLU A 44 18.56 14.35 -14.80
CA GLU A 44 19.06 15.08 -15.97
C GLU A 44 19.14 16.59 -15.73
N ASN A 45 18.16 17.17 -15.01
CA ASN A 45 18.12 18.60 -14.72
C ASN A 45 17.45 18.88 -13.35
N GLU A 46 18.06 19.73 -12.54
CA GLU A 46 17.53 20.17 -11.25
C GLU A 46 16.16 20.87 -11.36
N GLU A 47 15.90 21.59 -12.47
CA GLU A 47 14.62 22.26 -12.71
C GLU A 47 13.45 21.27 -12.75
N PHE A 48 13.71 20.03 -13.12
CA PHE A 48 12.68 18.99 -13.19
C PHE A 48 12.28 18.48 -11.80
N LYS A 49 13.04 18.76 -10.73
CA LYS A 49 12.82 18.17 -9.40
C LYS A 49 11.71 18.83 -8.56
N THR A 50 10.82 19.61 -9.17
CA THR A 50 9.76 20.34 -8.46
C THR A 50 8.91 19.41 -7.57
N HIS A 51 8.56 18.21 -8.04
CA HIS A 51 7.79 17.22 -7.27
C HIS A 51 8.62 16.01 -6.82
N PHE A 52 9.96 16.12 -6.83
CA PHE A 52 10.86 15.00 -6.56
C PHE A 52 10.54 14.29 -5.23
N HIS A 53 10.36 15.02 -4.13
CA HIS A 53 10.09 14.42 -2.82
C HIS A 53 8.71 13.75 -2.72
N GLU A 54 7.71 14.24 -3.46
CA GLU A 54 6.41 13.56 -3.58
C GLU A 54 6.61 12.17 -4.23
N PHE A 55 7.34 12.11 -5.35
CA PHE A 55 7.57 10.85 -6.04
C PHE A 55 8.51 9.90 -5.29
N MET A 56 9.43 10.43 -4.47
CA MET A 56 10.21 9.61 -3.56
C MET A 56 9.36 9.04 -2.43
N CYS A 57 8.38 9.79 -1.92
CA CYS A 57 7.39 9.30 -0.98
C CYS A 57 6.64 8.09 -1.55
N TYR A 58 6.09 8.22 -2.77
CA TYR A 58 5.40 7.12 -3.44
C TYR A 58 6.31 5.92 -3.68
N ARG A 59 7.56 6.13 -4.07
CA ARG A 59 8.50 5.04 -4.36
C ARG A 59 8.85 4.22 -3.12
N VAL A 60 9.05 4.88 -1.98
CA VAL A 60 9.26 4.21 -0.68
C VAL A 60 8.02 3.40 -0.27
N LEU A 61 6.83 3.96 -0.47
CA LEU A 61 5.57 3.27 -0.18
C LEU A 61 5.33 2.08 -1.13
N TYR A 62 5.68 2.21 -2.41
CA TYR A 62 5.65 1.12 -3.38
C TYR A 62 6.54 -0.04 -2.95
N TYR A 63 7.80 0.23 -2.59
CA TYR A 63 8.69 -0.83 -2.08
C TYR A 63 8.18 -1.48 -0.80
N SER A 64 7.50 -0.72 0.06
CA SER A 64 6.81 -1.27 1.23
C SER A 64 5.65 -2.18 0.82
N ALA A 65 4.87 -1.78 -0.19
CA ALA A 65 3.72 -2.54 -0.67
C ALA A 65 4.12 -3.84 -1.36
N THR A 66 5.22 -3.85 -2.09
CA THR A 66 5.74 -5.03 -2.80
C THR A 66 6.72 -5.85 -1.95
N ASN A 67 6.89 -5.51 -0.66
CA ASN A 67 7.85 -6.13 0.25
C ASN A 67 9.29 -6.20 -0.33
N ASN A 68 9.70 -5.15 -1.02
CA ASN A 68 11.01 -5.06 -1.68
C ASN A 68 12.00 -4.24 -0.83
N THR A 69 12.44 -4.84 0.28
CA THR A 69 13.40 -4.20 1.20
C THR A 69 14.74 -3.89 0.53
N GLN A 70 15.21 -4.75 -0.38
CA GLN A 70 16.47 -4.53 -1.10
C GLN A 70 16.39 -3.30 -2.00
N GLY A 71 15.27 -3.13 -2.73
CA GLY A 71 15.03 -1.95 -3.55
C GLY A 71 14.94 -0.67 -2.73
N LEU A 72 14.33 -0.73 -1.55
CA LEU A 72 14.29 0.41 -0.63
C LEU A 72 15.69 0.79 -0.13
N VAL A 73 16.51 -0.17 0.30
CA VAL A 73 17.87 0.10 0.77
C VAL A 73 18.70 0.77 -0.33
N LYS A 74 18.67 0.20 -1.55
CA LYS A 74 19.35 0.79 -2.72
C LYS A 74 18.89 2.20 -3.02
N LEU A 75 17.57 2.47 -2.97
CA LEU A 75 17.05 3.83 -3.12
C LEU A 75 17.64 4.77 -2.06
N LEU A 76 17.66 4.37 -0.79
CA LEU A 76 18.17 5.21 0.30
C LEU A 76 19.68 5.46 0.22
N GLU A 77 20.44 4.58 -0.44
CA GLU A 77 21.86 4.77 -0.75
C GLU A 77 22.05 5.81 -1.86
N THR A 78 21.15 5.85 -2.85
CA THR A 78 21.20 6.84 -3.95
C THR A 78 20.73 8.24 -3.56
N LEU A 79 19.89 8.36 -2.53
CA LEU A 79 19.34 9.64 -2.12
C LEU A 79 20.35 10.48 -1.33
N GLN A 80 20.39 11.78 -1.63
CA GLN A 80 21.16 12.73 -0.85
C GLN A 80 20.65 12.80 0.59
N HIS A 81 21.50 13.26 1.50
CA HIS A 81 21.16 13.34 2.91
C HIS A 81 20.00 14.32 3.18
N GLU A 82 19.91 15.41 2.41
CA GLU A 82 18.88 16.43 2.48
C GLU A 82 17.53 15.88 2.01
N ASP A 83 17.52 15.10 0.92
CA ASP A 83 16.32 14.45 0.38
C ASP A 83 15.71 13.46 1.36
N ARG A 84 16.56 12.68 2.04
CA ARG A 84 16.14 11.77 3.12
C ARG A 84 15.53 12.50 4.31
N LYS A 85 15.87 13.79 4.49
CA LYS A 85 15.32 14.64 5.55
C LYS A 85 14.03 15.36 5.17
N SER A 86 13.61 15.29 3.91
CA SER A 86 12.35 15.89 3.45
C SER A 86 11.14 15.30 4.20
N GLY A 87 10.11 16.13 4.42
CA GLY A 87 8.88 15.71 5.09
C GLY A 87 8.21 14.49 4.44
N PRO A 88 8.01 14.47 3.10
CA PRO A 88 7.40 13.35 2.39
C PRO A 88 8.15 12.02 2.53
N VAL A 89 9.49 12.04 2.41
CA VAL A 89 10.32 10.83 2.51
C VAL A 89 10.33 10.31 3.95
N LYS A 90 10.48 11.19 4.94
CA LYS A 90 10.35 10.83 6.36
C LYS A 90 8.99 10.22 6.68
N TYR A 91 7.91 10.77 6.14
CA TYR A 91 6.57 10.22 6.30
C TYR A 91 6.52 8.79 5.75
N ALA A 92 6.97 8.57 4.51
CA ALA A 92 6.95 7.24 3.89
C ALA A 92 7.80 6.22 4.66
N LEU A 93 8.96 6.62 5.18
CA LEU A 93 9.80 5.76 6.02
C LEU A 93 9.14 5.41 7.36
N LYS A 94 8.42 6.35 7.99
CA LYS A 94 7.63 6.05 9.19
C LYS A 94 6.53 5.04 8.90
N VAL A 95 5.85 5.16 7.75
CA VAL A 95 4.87 4.17 7.31
C VAL A 95 5.54 2.81 7.09
N HIS A 96 6.67 2.76 6.38
CA HIS A 96 7.42 1.53 6.14
C HIS A 96 7.75 0.83 7.46
N PHE A 97 8.29 1.57 8.43
CA PHE A 97 8.63 1.06 9.76
C PHE A 97 7.40 0.56 10.52
N ALA A 98 6.27 1.28 10.46
CA ALA A 98 5.03 0.85 11.09
C ALA A 98 4.53 -0.49 10.51
N ILE A 99 4.63 -0.67 9.18
CA ILE A 99 4.23 -1.92 8.51
C ILE A 99 5.16 -3.08 8.94
N THR A 100 6.47 -2.90 8.82
CA THR A 100 7.46 -3.96 9.10
C THR A 100 7.49 -4.36 10.57
N SER A 101 7.30 -3.39 11.47
CA SER A 101 7.21 -3.62 12.92
C SER A 101 5.83 -4.05 13.41
N ARG A 102 4.84 -4.19 12.51
CA ARG A 102 3.44 -4.52 12.81
C ARG A 102 2.76 -3.53 13.78
N ASP A 103 3.22 -2.28 13.80
CA ASP A 103 2.59 -1.18 14.54
C ASP A 103 1.40 -0.64 13.74
N TYR A 104 0.28 -1.35 13.84
CA TYR A 104 -0.96 -1.01 13.15
C TYR A 104 -1.57 0.30 13.66
N TYR A 105 -1.35 0.66 14.92
CA TYR A 105 -1.87 1.90 15.49
C TYR A 105 -1.23 3.12 14.81
N THR A 106 0.11 3.13 14.74
CA THR A 106 0.85 4.18 14.04
C THR A 106 0.50 4.18 12.55
N TYR A 107 0.32 3.02 11.92
CA TYR A 107 -0.12 2.92 10.53
C TYR A 107 -1.45 3.64 10.27
N PHE A 108 -2.52 3.33 11.03
CA PHE A 108 -3.82 3.97 10.83
C PHE A 108 -3.81 5.45 11.21
N LYS A 109 -2.97 5.88 12.15
CA LYS A 109 -2.74 7.30 12.42
C LYS A 109 -2.10 8.01 11.21
N LEU A 110 -1.07 7.41 10.61
CA LEU A 110 -0.40 7.95 9.43
C LEU A 110 -1.31 7.96 8.20
N LEU A 111 -2.18 6.97 8.04
CA LEU A 111 -3.17 6.90 6.96
C LEU A 111 -4.09 8.14 6.95
N LYS A 112 -4.51 8.62 8.13
CA LYS A 112 -5.39 9.80 8.26
C LYS A 112 -4.70 11.12 7.89
N SER A 113 -3.38 11.17 8.03
CA SER A 113 -2.56 12.35 7.73
C SER A 113 -1.70 12.14 6.47
N ALA A 114 -2.16 11.31 5.54
CA ALA A 114 -1.41 10.97 4.33
C ALA A 114 -1.28 12.18 3.40
N PRO A 115 -0.05 12.60 3.02
CA PRO A 115 0.15 13.69 2.09
C PRO A 115 -0.09 13.24 0.64
N PHE A 116 -0.47 14.18 -0.22
CA PHE A 116 -0.65 13.95 -1.66
C PHE A 116 -1.59 12.76 -1.97
N SER A 117 -1.28 11.95 -2.98
CA SER A 117 -2.00 10.74 -3.36
C SER A 117 -1.50 9.48 -2.61
N SER A 118 -0.72 9.64 -1.55
CA SER A 118 -0.11 8.48 -0.85
C SER A 118 -1.18 7.62 -0.15
N SER A 119 -2.30 8.23 0.24
CA SER A 119 -3.46 7.54 0.84
C SER A 119 -3.93 6.36 -0.01
N PHE A 120 -3.96 6.47 -1.34
CA PHE A 120 -4.39 5.38 -2.23
C PHE A 120 -3.48 4.15 -2.14
N ILE A 121 -2.16 4.33 -2.01
CA ILE A 121 -1.21 3.23 -1.81
C ILE A 121 -1.45 2.57 -0.45
N LEU A 122 -1.67 3.37 0.60
CA LEU A 122 -1.94 2.87 1.95
C LEU A 122 -3.29 2.14 2.04
N LEU A 123 -4.33 2.64 1.38
CA LEU A 123 -5.63 1.96 1.33
C LEU A 123 -5.50 0.57 0.71
N LYS A 124 -4.61 0.35 -0.27
CA LYS A 124 -4.34 -1.02 -0.78
C LYS A 124 -3.67 -1.93 0.24
N LEU A 125 -2.81 -1.37 1.10
CA LEU A 125 -2.11 -2.12 2.15
C LEU A 125 -2.97 -2.37 3.39
N GLN A 126 -4.08 -1.66 3.54
CA GLN A 126 -4.89 -1.68 4.75
C GLN A 126 -5.34 -3.09 5.12
N ASP A 127 -5.78 -3.91 4.15
CA ASP A 127 -6.29 -5.26 4.42
C ASP A 127 -5.18 -6.15 4.98
N PHE A 128 -3.97 -6.00 4.47
CA PHE A 128 -2.80 -6.71 4.97
C PHE A 128 -2.49 -6.30 6.41
N VAL A 129 -2.45 -5.00 6.69
CA VAL A 129 -2.19 -4.47 8.05
C VAL A 129 -3.28 -4.89 9.02
N ARG A 130 -4.56 -4.78 8.63
CA ARG A 130 -5.71 -5.25 9.43
C ARG A 130 -5.58 -6.72 9.80
N PHE A 131 -5.20 -7.56 8.84
CA PHE A 131 -5.03 -8.99 9.10
C PHE A 131 -3.88 -9.29 10.07
N GLN A 132 -2.74 -8.59 9.93
CA GLN A 132 -1.63 -8.73 10.88
C GLN A 132 -2.04 -8.26 12.29
N ALA A 133 -2.79 -7.17 12.37
CA ALA A 133 -3.28 -6.62 13.62
C ALA A 133 -4.31 -7.54 14.30
N LEU A 134 -5.24 -8.15 13.55
CA LEU A 134 -6.16 -9.16 14.09
C LEU A 134 -5.40 -10.34 14.71
N LYS A 135 -4.37 -10.84 14.03
CA LYS A 135 -3.49 -11.89 14.57
C LYS A 135 -2.81 -11.45 15.87
N LEU A 136 -2.32 -10.21 15.91
CA LEU A 136 -1.63 -9.66 17.07
C LEU A 136 -2.59 -9.50 18.26
N ILE A 137 -3.78 -8.94 18.05
CA ILE A 137 -4.83 -8.81 19.07
C ILE A 137 -5.25 -10.19 19.59
N ALA A 138 -5.57 -11.13 18.68
CA ALA A 138 -6.00 -12.47 19.06
C ALA A 138 -4.94 -13.23 19.87
N LYS A 139 -3.64 -12.99 19.62
CA LYS A 139 -2.55 -13.60 20.39
C LYS A 139 -2.29 -12.86 21.71
N GLY A 140 -2.24 -11.54 21.68
CA GLY A 140 -1.83 -10.69 22.81
C GLY A 140 -2.84 -10.68 23.95
N TYR A 141 -4.13 -10.85 23.65
CA TYR A 141 -5.19 -10.82 24.66
C TYR A 141 -5.56 -12.20 25.21
N ARG A 142 -4.90 -13.30 24.82
CA ARG A 142 -5.23 -14.62 25.37
C ARG A 142 -4.97 -14.70 26.88
N PRO A 143 -5.86 -15.34 27.67
CA PRO A 143 -7.10 -16.03 27.28
C PRO A 143 -8.36 -15.13 27.27
N SER A 144 -8.20 -13.84 27.55
CA SER A 144 -9.29 -12.87 27.67
C SER A 144 -10.02 -12.62 26.35
N ASN A 145 -11.32 -12.39 26.46
CA ASN A 145 -12.16 -11.98 25.34
C ASN A 145 -12.08 -10.47 25.13
N VAL A 146 -12.09 -10.01 23.89
CA VAL A 146 -11.94 -8.59 23.54
C VAL A 146 -13.22 -8.06 22.90
N PRO A 147 -13.77 -6.90 23.32
CA PRO A 147 -14.96 -6.34 22.68
C PRO A 147 -14.76 -6.09 21.17
N VAL A 148 -15.75 -6.45 20.36
CA VAL A 148 -15.75 -6.23 18.90
C VAL A 148 -15.60 -4.73 18.60
N GLN A 149 -16.34 -3.87 19.31
CA GLN A 149 -16.23 -2.40 19.20
C GLN A 149 -14.79 -1.89 19.38
N PHE A 150 -14.04 -2.44 20.35
CA PHE A 150 -12.64 -2.07 20.56
C PHE A 150 -11.80 -2.47 19.35
N CYS A 151 -11.92 -3.71 18.88
CA CYS A 151 -11.18 -4.21 17.72
C CYS A 151 -11.48 -3.39 16.46
N ALA A 152 -12.75 -3.12 16.18
CA ALA A 152 -13.20 -2.34 15.03
C ALA A 152 -12.59 -0.93 15.05
N LYS A 153 -12.64 -0.25 16.20
CA LYS A 153 -12.03 1.07 16.38
C LYS A 153 -10.51 1.05 16.16
N GLN A 154 -9.80 0.05 16.67
CA GLN A 154 -8.36 -0.11 16.50
C GLN A 154 -7.94 -0.35 15.04
N LEU A 155 -8.80 -1.01 14.27
CA LEU A 155 -8.56 -1.38 12.87
C LEU A 155 -9.16 -0.38 11.87
N ASN A 156 -9.69 0.74 12.38
CA ASN A 156 -10.36 1.78 11.62
C ASN A 156 -11.44 1.19 10.70
N MET A 157 -12.34 0.39 11.28
CA MET A 157 -13.49 -0.27 10.65
C MET A 157 -14.76 0.05 11.41
N GLU A 158 -15.89 0.01 10.72
CA GLU A 158 -17.20 -0.02 11.38
C GLU A 158 -17.42 -1.37 12.09
N GLU A 159 -18.22 -1.38 13.15
CA GLU A 159 -18.38 -2.58 13.99
C GLU A 159 -18.96 -3.77 13.22
N ASN A 160 -19.98 -3.52 12.39
CA ASN A 160 -20.60 -4.55 11.55
C ASN A 160 -19.63 -5.08 10.49
N GLU A 161 -18.86 -4.18 9.85
CA GLU A 161 -17.84 -4.54 8.85
C GLU A 161 -16.76 -5.42 9.47
N PHE A 162 -16.25 -5.03 10.64
CA PHE A 162 -15.24 -5.81 11.36
C PHE A 162 -15.76 -7.20 11.74
N LEU A 163 -17.01 -7.30 12.19
CA LEU A 163 -17.61 -8.57 12.60
C LEU A 163 -17.71 -9.56 11.43
N GLU A 164 -18.20 -9.11 10.27
CA GLU A 164 -18.26 -9.93 9.05
C GLU A 164 -16.86 -10.34 8.58
N TRP A 165 -15.95 -9.36 8.48
CA TRP A 165 -14.58 -9.58 8.02
C TRP A 165 -13.78 -10.51 8.94
N ALA A 166 -13.89 -10.34 10.27
CA ALA A 166 -13.18 -11.16 11.24
C ALA A 166 -13.67 -12.61 11.21
N ARG A 167 -14.99 -12.84 11.07
CA ARG A 167 -15.55 -14.18 10.87
C ARG A 167 -15.03 -14.83 9.59
N ALA A 168 -14.98 -14.07 8.48
CA ALA A 168 -14.40 -14.55 7.23
C ALA A 168 -12.89 -14.90 7.37
N CYS A 169 -12.18 -14.27 8.31
CA CYS A 169 -10.81 -14.61 8.66
C CYS A 169 -10.67 -15.87 9.55
N GLY A 170 -11.78 -16.43 10.04
CA GLY A 170 -11.81 -17.56 10.99
C GLY A 170 -11.77 -17.16 12.46
N ALA A 171 -12.08 -15.90 12.79
CA ALA A 171 -12.24 -15.48 14.18
C ALA A 171 -13.53 -16.01 14.79
N VAL A 172 -13.49 -16.35 16.07
CA VAL A 172 -14.68 -16.76 16.85
C VAL A 172 -15.19 -15.55 17.61
N ILE A 173 -16.46 -15.20 17.41
CA ILE A 173 -17.12 -14.05 18.05
C ILE A 173 -18.39 -14.53 18.73
N GLU A 174 -18.48 -14.32 20.04
CA GLU A 174 -19.63 -14.66 20.90
C GLU A 174 -19.96 -13.43 21.77
N ASP A 175 -21.24 -13.12 21.95
CA ASP A 175 -21.72 -11.99 22.79
C ASP A 175 -21.00 -10.66 22.53
N GLY A 176 -20.78 -10.32 21.25
CA GLY A 176 -20.11 -9.07 20.85
C GLY A 176 -18.62 -9.03 21.24
N LYS A 177 -17.99 -10.18 21.50
CA LYS A 177 -16.57 -10.28 21.87
C LYS A 177 -15.83 -11.29 21.02
N LEU A 178 -14.60 -10.94 20.66
CA LEU A 178 -13.61 -11.83 20.07
C LEU A 178 -13.14 -12.86 21.11
N VAL A 179 -13.46 -14.14 20.88
CA VAL A 179 -13.14 -15.25 21.77
C VAL A 179 -11.75 -15.80 21.47
N THR A 180 -10.72 -15.15 21.99
CA THR A 180 -9.32 -15.36 21.61
C THR A 180 -8.80 -16.80 21.84
N LYS A 181 -9.35 -17.48 22.85
CA LYS A 181 -9.02 -18.88 23.19
C LYS A 181 -9.51 -19.90 22.15
N MET A 182 -10.61 -19.60 21.44
CA MET A 182 -11.23 -20.51 20.47
C MET A 182 -10.63 -20.38 19.06
N ILE A 183 -9.84 -19.33 18.82
CA ILE A 183 -9.22 -19.07 17.53
C ILE A 183 -8.04 -20.02 17.32
N LYS A 184 -8.25 -21.14 16.60
CA LYS A 184 -7.15 -22.08 16.29
C LYS A 184 -6.18 -21.52 15.26
N SER A 185 -6.71 -20.91 14.20
CA SER A 185 -5.93 -20.32 13.12
C SER A 185 -6.71 -19.23 12.40
N LEU A 186 -6.02 -18.16 11.99
CA LEU A 186 -6.60 -17.10 11.15
C LEU A 186 -6.02 -17.17 9.73
N LYS A 187 -6.89 -17.00 8.73
CA LYS A 187 -6.52 -16.94 7.31
C LYS A 187 -6.97 -15.62 6.70
N LYS A 188 -6.24 -15.11 5.70
CA LYS A 188 -6.70 -13.92 4.97
C LYS A 188 -8.04 -14.25 4.32
N PRO A 189 -9.00 -13.32 4.34
CA PRO A 189 -10.27 -13.55 3.67
C PRO A 189 -9.99 -13.69 2.17
N LYS A 190 -10.67 -14.63 1.50
CA LYS A 190 -10.66 -14.68 0.04
C LYS A 190 -11.31 -13.39 -0.43
N LYS A 191 -10.58 -12.52 -1.14
CA LYS A 191 -11.25 -11.40 -1.82
C LYS A 191 -12.26 -12.04 -2.77
N ALA A 192 -13.51 -11.57 -2.73
CA ALA A 192 -14.45 -11.90 -3.79
C ALA A 192 -13.83 -11.32 -5.06
N GLU A 193 -13.37 -12.19 -5.96
CA GLU A 193 -13.06 -11.76 -7.32
C GLU A 193 -14.35 -11.17 -7.88
N PRO A 194 -14.31 -9.98 -8.51
CA PRO A 194 -15.42 -9.56 -9.34
C PRO A 194 -15.68 -10.73 -10.30
N LYS A 195 -16.91 -11.26 -10.32
CA LYS A 195 -17.29 -12.16 -11.40
C LYS A 195 -17.12 -11.35 -12.68
N ASP A 196 -16.09 -11.66 -13.46
CA ASP A 196 -15.92 -11.07 -14.78
C ASP A 196 -17.25 -11.21 -15.51
N ALA A 197 -17.85 -10.06 -15.82
CA ALA A 197 -19.03 -9.99 -16.65
C ALA A 197 -18.60 -10.37 -18.07
N ASP A 198 -18.65 -11.68 -18.35
CA ASP A 198 -18.80 -12.32 -19.66
C ASP A 198 -18.18 -11.53 -20.83
N ASP A 199 -16.84 -11.38 -20.86
CA ASP A 199 -16.16 -10.96 -22.10
C ASP A 199 -15.93 -12.19 -22.99
N LYS A 200 -17.03 -12.67 -23.58
CA LYS A 200 -16.98 -13.47 -24.80
C LYS A 200 -16.59 -12.57 -25.97
N ARG A 201 -15.32 -12.18 -26.05
CA ARG A 201 -14.70 -11.76 -27.31
C ARG A 201 -13.56 -12.72 -27.66
N LYS A 202 -13.94 -13.59 -28.59
CA LYS A 202 -13.15 -14.54 -29.36
C LYS A 202 -11.72 -14.04 -29.65
N GLY A 203 -10.76 -14.82 -29.16
CA GLY A 203 -9.69 -15.44 -29.93
C GLY A 203 -8.69 -14.54 -30.65
N VAL A 204 -7.49 -14.41 -30.08
CA VAL A 204 -6.23 -14.51 -30.84
C VAL A 204 -5.22 -15.26 -29.99
N THR A 205 -4.80 -16.43 -30.48
CA THR A 205 -3.69 -17.24 -29.97
C THR A 205 -2.37 -16.52 -30.22
N HIS A 206 -1.57 -16.28 -29.17
CA HIS A 206 -0.12 -16.16 -29.34
C HIS A 206 0.59 -17.22 -28.49
N GLY A 207 1.47 -17.93 -29.17
CA GLY A 207 2.04 -19.20 -28.78
C GLY A 207 2.97 -19.13 -27.58
N PHE A 208 3.05 -20.28 -26.92
CA PHE A 208 4.09 -20.65 -25.98
C PHE A 208 5.42 -20.66 -26.73
N PHE A 209 6.42 -20.00 -26.15
CA PHE A 209 7.83 -20.26 -26.49
C PHE A 209 8.38 -21.23 -25.45
N ASP A 210 9.09 -22.23 -25.98
CA ASP A 210 9.81 -23.29 -25.28
C ASP A 210 10.83 -22.78 -24.25
#